data_AF-A0A7S8C1P6-F1
#
_entry.id   AF-A0A7S8C1P6-F1
#
_cell.length_a   1.000
_cell.length_b   1.000
_cell.length_c   1.000
_cell.angle_alpha   90.00
_cell.angle_beta   90.00
_cell.angle_gamma   90.00
#
_symmetry.space_group_name_H-M   'P 1'
#
loop_
_entity.id
_entity.type
_entity.pdbx_description
1 polymer ?
#
loop_
_entity_poly.entity_id
_entity_poly.type
_entity_poly.pdbx_seq_one_letter_code
_entity_poly.pdbx_strand_id
1 'polypeptide(L)'
;MTKTKIKALLLAAAFCAATPAAAEEITASVWFPETHPLTRDGYMALKKSVEEASDGNLTMQVYTGTSLLPPVAHLSGLTDGIVQMTYHAGTYTPSDLPEDNTLAALAIGLPDSMTAALAVADFYINDPAMQEMFKRLGIVFLGSYASPQYVMMCADEVTTLDQVKGKKLRMPSPVHAAWAESVGAVPVNVPSSEMFTGLEKGQLDCAINAANDLKSRSLWDVAKYTTLLEVGPYFAGWEYAMAQDAWAGLSPENRQILIDAMPGNIVAMTAAYLGTVDEALAEAADHGVTVSEPAAGLAKSLADFVDAKVDAMAVETGEKLGAQEPEALIARFKETYAKWEDLLADIPADDLDAIADVFRTEVYDKVDVTAYGL
;
A
#
# COMPACT_ATOMS: atom_id res chain seq x y z
N MET A 1 81.28 -20.80 -37.24
CA MET A 1 79.82 -20.66 -37.46
C MET A 1 79.08 -21.23 -36.25
N THR A 2 78.81 -20.37 -35.28
CA THR A 2 78.14 -20.65 -34.00
C THR A 2 76.64 -20.43 -34.17
N LYS A 3 75.79 -21.41 -33.84
CA LYS A 3 74.32 -21.25 -33.83
C LYS A 3 73.80 -21.44 -32.40
N THR A 4 73.46 -20.33 -31.77
CA THR A 4 72.79 -20.25 -30.47
C THR A 4 71.30 -20.45 -30.67
N LYS A 5 70.69 -21.42 -29.97
CA LYS A 5 69.23 -21.62 -29.94
C LYS A 5 68.65 -20.88 -28.73
N ILE A 6 67.86 -19.84 -28.97
CA ILE A 6 67.06 -19.15 -27.95
C ILE A 6 65.70 -19.87 -27.88
N LYS A 7 65.37 -20.43 -26.71
CA LYS A 7 64.02 -20.91 -26.38
C LYS A 7 63.23 -19.73 -25.83
N ALA A 8 62.20 -19.28 -26.54
CA ALA A 8 61.22 -18.32 -26.03
C ALA A 8 60.18 -19.06 -25.19
N LEU A 9 60.07 -18.69 -23.91
CA LEU A 9 59.01 -19.10 -23.01
C LEU A 9 57.77 -18.23 -23.30
N LEU A 10 56.69 -18.81 -23.79
CA LEU A 10 55.38 -18.16 -23.91
C LEU A 10 54.66 -18.24 -22.56
N LEU A 11 54.57 -17.12 -21.86
CA LEU A 11 53.68 -16.94 -20.72
C LEU A 11 52.26 -16.74 -21.27
N ALA A 12 51.42 -17.76 -21.20
CA ALA A 12 49.99 -17.63 -21.48
C ALA A 12 49.32 -17.02 -20.23
N ALA A 13 49.13 -15.70 -20.23
CA ALA A 13 48.26 -15.05 -19.27
C ALA A 13 46.81 -15.46 -19.59
N ALA A 14 46.22 -16.28 -18.73
CA ALA A 14 44.79 -16.56 -18.76
C ALA A 14 44.05 -15.28 -18.37
N PHE A 15 43.62 -14.51 -19.37
CA PHE A 15 42.59 -13.50 -19.19
C PHE A 15 41.27 -14.23 -18.91
N CYS A 16 40.90 -14.35 -17.64
CA CYS A 16 39.50 -14.58 -17.29
C CYS A 16 38.73 -13.34 -17.75
N ALA A 17 38.16 -13.40 -18.94
CA ALA A 17 37.16 -12.43 -19.35
C ALA A 17 35.96 -12.64 -18.42
N ALA A 18 35.78 -11.77 -17.43
CA ALA A 18 34.51 -11.62 -16.76
C ALA A 18 33.50 -11.21 -17.83
N THR A 19 32.64 -12.13 -18.24
CA THR A 19 31.42 -11.78 -18.97
C THR A 19 30.65 -10.80 -18.08
N PRO A 20 30.30 -9.59 -18.55
CA PRO A 20 29.45 -8.70 -17.77
C PRO A 20 28.18 -9.50 -17.44
N ALA A 21 27.87 -9.63 -16.14
CA ALA A 21 26.58 -10.14 -15.73
C ALA A 21 25.55 -9.22 -16.37
N ALA A 22 24.59 -9.79 -17.10
CA ALA A 22 23.47 -8.99 -17.58
C ALA A 22 22.73 -8.48 -16.34
N ALA A 23 22.54 -7.15 -16.24
CA ALA A 23 21.75 -6.58 -15.16
C ALA A 23 20.36 -7.24 -15.15
N GLU A 24 19.90 -7.66 -13.98
CA GLU A 24 18.54 -8.13 -13.79
C GLU A 24 17.63 -6.90 -13.76
N GLU A 25 16.67 -6.82 -14.68
CA GLU A 25 15.72 -5.70 -14.75
C GLU A 25 14.34 -6.15 -14.28
N ILE A 26 13.79 -5.44 -13.30
CA ILE A 26 12.41 -5.63 -12.81
C ILE A 26 11.49 -4.67 -13.56
N THR A 27 10.53 -5.22 -14.29
CA THR A 27 9.40 -4.47 -14.84
C THR A 27 8.34 -4.27 -13.77
N ALA A 28 8.10 -3.03 -13.38
CA ALA A 28 7.15 -2.64 -12.34
C ALA A 28 6.01 -1.80 -12.90
N SER A 29 4.80 -1.91 -12.34
CA SER A 29 3.70 -0.98 -12.65
C SER A 29 2.95 -0.50 -11.43
N VAL A 30 2.65 0.80 -11.43
CA VAL A 30 1.83 1.49 -10.43
C VAL A 30 0.89 2.45 -11.16
N TRP A 31 -0.41 2.40 -10.86
CA TRP A 31 -1.38 3.19 -11.63
C TRP A 31 -1.42 4.68 -11.28
N PHE A 32 -0.83 5.08 -10.16
CA PHE A 32 -0.82 6.49 -9.76
C PHE A 32 0.17 7.30 -10.63
N PRO A 33 -0.07 8.60 -10.83
CA PRO A 33 0.88 9.47 -11.52
C PRO A 33 2.17 9.61 -10.72
N GLU A 34 3.27 9.99 -11.38
CA GLU A 34 4.60 10.17 -10.75
C GLU A 34 4.62 11.12 -9.56
N THR A 35 3.67 12.06 -9.48
CA THR A 35 3.57 13.01 -8.36
C THR A 35 2.92 12.43 -7.11
N HIS A 36 2.26 11.28 -7.20
CA HIS A 36 1.61 10.63 -6.06
C HIS A 36 2.66 10.00 -5.14
N PRO A 37 2.55 10.08 -3.80
CA PRO A 37 3.55 9.56 -2.86
C PRO A 37 3.92 8.09 -3.07
N LEU A 38 2.92 7.21 -3.28
CA LEU A 38 3.15 5.79 -3.57
C LEU A 38 4.00 5.54 -4.83
N THR A 39 4.02 6.49 -5.78
CA THR A 39 4.89 6.42 -6.95
C THR A 39 6.22 7.13 -6.72
N ARG A 40 6.19 8.39 -6.24
CA ARG A 40 7.39 9.23 -6.04
C ARG A 40 8.32 8.68 -4.97
N ASP A 41 7.77 8.46 -3.77
CA ASP A 41 8.51 8.06 -2.57
C ASP A 41 8.44 6.54 -2.37
N GLY A 42 7.55 5.86 -3.09
CA GLY A 42 7.50 4.41 -3.18
C GLY A 42 8.37 3.87 -4.33
N TYR A 43 7.75 3.60 -5.48
CA TYR A 43 8.41 2.94 -6.61
C TYR A 43 9.66 3.64 -7.16
N MET A 44 9.65 4.97 -7.28
CA MET A 44 10.77 5.72 -7.84
C MET A 44 11.94 5.84 -6.86
N ALA A 45 11.65 5.96 -5.56
CA ALA A 45 12.66 5.91 -4.51
C ALA A 45 13.27 4.51 -4.41
N LEU A 46 12.44 3.45 -4.43
CA LEU A 46 12.88 2.07 -4.44
C LEU A 46 13.81 1.80 -5.63
N LYS A 47 13.40 2.18 -6.84
CA LYS A 47 14.22 2.09 -8.06
C LYS A 47 15.61 2.66 -7.84
N LYS A 48 15.69 3.87 -7.30
CA LYS A 48 16.97 4.54 -7.03
C LYS A 48 17.79 3.76 -6.01
N SER A 49 17.19 3.40 -4.87
CA SER A 49 17.88 2.71 -3.78
C SER A 49 18.45 1.36 -4.20
N VAL A 50 17.71 0.57 -4.99
CA VAL A 50 18.16 -0.76 -5.42
C VAL A 50 19.21 -0.69 -6.52
N GLU A 51 19.12 0.29 -7.42
CA GLU A 51 20.14 0.54 -8.44
C GLU A 51 21.45 1.00 -7.81
N GLU A 52 21.39 1.86 -6.80
CA GLU A 52 22.56 2.31 -6.05
C GLU A 52 23.17 1.18 -5.21
N ALA A 53 22.36 0.39 -4.50
CA ALA A 53 22.84 -0.70 -3.65
C ALA A 53 23.42 -1.90 -4.44
N SER A 54 22.98 -2.08 -5.69
CA SER A 54 23.44 -3.17 -6.57
C SER A 54 24.57 -2.77 -7.52
N ASP A 55 25.08 -1.54 -7.45
CA ASP A 55 25.99 -0.96 -8.46
C ASP A 55 25.44 -1.09 -9.90
N GLY A 56 24.12 -1.02 -10.05
CA GLY A 56 23.40 -1.18 -11.31
C GLY A 56 23.21 -2.62 -11.79
N ASN A 57 23.54 -3.64 -10.98
CA ASN A 57 23.29 -5.04 -11.32
C ASN A 57 21.81 -5.44 -11.19
N LEU A 58 21.02 -4.68 -10.43
CA LEU A 58 19.58 -4.77 -10.34
C LEU A 58 18.96 -3.42 -10.73
N THR A 59 18.17 -3.40 -11.79
CA THR A 59 17.48 -2.20 -12.28
C THR A 59 15.98 -2.35 -12.21
N MET A 60 15.26 -1.22 -12.26
CA MET A 60 13.79 -1.23 -12.35
C MET A 60 13.29 -0.35 -13.50
N GLN A 61 12.43 -0.91 -14.34
CA GLN A 61 11.62 -0.14 -15.30
C GLN A 61 10.22 0.05 -14.73
N VAL A 62 9.88 1.28 -14.31
CA VAL A 62 8.59 1.58 -13.66
C VAL A 62 7.62 2.24 -14.65
N TYR A 63 6.45 1.65 -14.82
CA TYR A 63 5.33 2.19 -15.59
C TYR A 63 4.31 2.85 -14.66
N THR A 64 4.11 4.16 -14.81
CA THR A 64 3.26 4.99 -13.95
C THR A 64 1.94 5.39 -14.66
N GLY A 65 0.97 5.93 -13.92
CA GLY A 65 -0.16 6.66 -14.49
C GLY A 65 -1.06 5.86 -15.44
N THR A 66 -1.29 4.57 -15.15
CA THR A 66 -2.06 3.62 -16.00
C THR A 66 -1.50 3.39 -17.40
N SER A 67 -0.25 3.79 -17.67
CA SER A 67 0.37 3.65 -19.00
C SER A 67 0.48 2.20 -19.49
N LEU A 68 0.55 1.24 -18.56
CA LEU A 68 0.64 -0.19 -18.86
C LEU A 68 -0.61 -0.97 -18.46
N LEU A 69 -1.06 -0.82 -17.20
CA LEU A 69 -2.24 -1.52 -16.67
C LEU A 69 -3.26 -0.53 -16.10
N PRO A 70 -4.57 -0.73 -16.30
CA PRO A 70 -5.60 -0.04 -15.51
C PRO A 70 -5.66 -0.61 -14.08
N PRO A 71 -6.21 0.12 -13.09
CA PRO A 71 -6.15 -0.27 -11.68
C PRO A 71 -6.63 -1.69 -11.37
N VAL A 72 -7.78 -2.10 -11.93
CA VAL A 72 -8.38 -3.42 -11.67
C VAL A 72 -7.55 -4.58 -12.28
N ALA A 73 -6.70 -4.30 -13.26
CA ALA A 73 -5.91 -5.32 -13.96
C ALA A 73 -4.52 -5.56 -13.35
N HIS A 74 -4.16 -4.91 -12.25
CA HIS A 74 -2.82 -5.05 -11.66
C HIS A 74 -2.57 -6.45 -11.08
N LEU A 75 -3.54 -7.03 -10.36
CA LEU A 75 -3.41 -8.43 -9.89
C LEU A 75 -3.21 -9.41 -11.05
N SER A 76 -4.11 -9.40 -12.05
CA SER A 76 -3.98 -10.28 -13.21
C SER A 76 -2.69 -10.00 -14.00
N GLY A 77 -2.27 -8.74 -14.11
CA GLY A 77 -1.03 -8.38 -14.78
C GLY A 77 0.21 -8.92 -14.07
N LEU A 78 0.19 -9.02 -12.75
CA LEU A 78 1.24 -9.66 -11.97
C LEU A 78 1.22 -11.18 -12.14
N THR A 79 0.05 -11.82 -11.97
CA THR A 79 -0.07 -13.28 -12.02
C THR A 79 0.13 -13.85 -13.43
N ASP A 80 -0.20 -13.08 -14.47
CA ASP A 80 0.02 -13.46 -15.87
C ASP A 80 1.44 -13.10 -16.37
N GLY A 81 2.28 -12.49 -15.51
CA GLY A 81 3.67 -12.13 -15.83
C GLY A 81 3.83 -10.96 -16.81
N ILE A 82 2.81 -10.11 -16.96
CA ILE A 82 2.89 -8.86 -17.75
C ILE A 82 3.86 -7.88 -17.08
N VAL A 83 3.82 -7.83 -15.75
CA VAL A 83 4.75 -7.08 -14.89
C VAL A 83 5.32 -8.03 -13.84
N GLN A 84 6.52 -7.74 -13.37
CA GLN A 84 7.20 -8.54 -12.36
C GLN A 84 6.95 -8.01 -10.95
N MET A 85 6.63 -6.72 -10.79
CA MET A 85 6.29 -6.09 -9.51
C MET A 85 5.11 -5.12 -9.69
N THR A 86 4.20 -5.04 -8.73
CA THR A 86 3.08 -4.10 -8.84
C THR A 86 2.46 -3.70 -7.51
N TYR A 87 1.86 -2.49 -7.49
CA TYR A 87 0.92 -2.04 -6.48
C TYR A 87 -0.45 -2.64 -6.77
N HIS A 88 -1.19 -3.05 -5.73
CA HIS A 88 -2.57 -3.47 -5.92
C HIS A 88 -3.45 -3.11 -4.72
N ALA A 89 -4.67 -2.64 -5.03
CA ALA A 89 -5.69 -2.36 -4.03
C ALA A 89 -6.59 -3.61 -3.88
N GLY A 90 -6.48 -4.29 -2.74
CA GLY A 90 -7.10 -5.61 -2.53
C GLY A 90 -8.61 -5.65 -2.67
N THR A 91 -9.30 -4.53 -2.43
CA THR A 91 -10.76 -4.42 -2.61
C THR A 91 -11.23 -4.45 -4.05
N TYR A 92 -10.33 -4.33 -5.04
CA TYR A 92 -10.68 -4.44 -6.46
C TYR A 92 -10.80 -5.88 -6.94
N THR A 93 -10.19 -6.82 -6.21
CA THR A 93 -10.23 -8.27 -6.49
C THR A 93 -10.48 -9.06 -5.20
N PRO A 94 -11.58 -8.78 -4.47
CA PRO A 94 -11.76 -9.30 -3.13
C PRO A 94 -11.93 -10.82 -3.08
N SER A 95 -12.47 -11.41 -4.15
CA SER A 95 -12.62 -12.86 -4.28
C SER A 95 -11.28 -13.60 -4.39
N ASP A 96 -10.24 -12.93 -4.90
CA ASP A 96 -8.89 -13.49 -5.02
C ASP A 96 -8.08 -13.30 -3.74
N LEU A 97 -8.51 -12.38 -2.87
CA LEU A 97 -7.82 -11.91 -1.68
C LEU A 97 -8.70 -12.00 -0.41
N PRO A 98 -9.23 -13.18 -0.07
CA PRO A 98 -10.20 -13.31 1.01
C PRO A 98 -9.58 -13.02 2.39
N GLU A 99 -8.37 -13.52 2.68
CA GLU A 99 -7.68 -13.23 3.94
C GLU A 99 -7.34 -11.73 4.08
N ASP A 100 -6.80 -11.11 3.03
CA ASP A 100 -6.51 -9.67 3.00
C ASP A 100 -7.76 -8.80 3.21
N ASN A 101 -8.86 -9.10 2.51
CA ASN A 101 -10.09 -8.31 2.65
C ASN A 101 -10.80 -8.54 4.00
N THR A 102 -10.56 -9.69 4.65
CA THR A 102 -11.00 -9.94 6.03
C THR A 102 -10.31 -8.96 6.99
N LEU A 103 -8.99 -8.82 6.87
CA LEU A 103 -8.20 -7.94 7.72
C LEU A 103 -8.45 -6.46 7.40
N ALA A 104 -8.56 -6.10 6.12
CA ALA A 104 -8.85 -4.74 5.68
C ALA A 104 -10.20 -4.21 6.17
N ALA A 105 -11.14 -5.07 6.58
CA ALA A 105 -12.38 -4.64 7.23
C ALA A 105 -12.13 -3.98 8.60
N LEU A 106 -11.01 -4.28 9.27
CA LEU A 106 -10.64 -3.67 10.55
C LEU A 106 -10.14 -2.23 10.37
N ALA A 107 -9.74 -1.85 9.15
CA ALA A 107 -9.07 -0.59 8.88
C ALA A 107 -9.86 0.65 9.34
N ILE A 108 -11.20 0.60 9.23
CA ILE A 108 -12.09 1.69 9.66
C ILE A 108 -11.94 2.06 11.16
N GLY A 109 -11.40 1.15 11.97
CA GLY A 109 -11.17 1.35 13.40
C GLY A 109 -9.71 1.56 13.80
N LEU A 110 -8.76 1.62 12.85
CA LEU A 110 -7.34 1.80 13.16
C LEU A 110 -6.97 3.29 13.20
N PRO A 111 -6.43 3.81 14.32
CA PRO A 111 -6.18 5.24 14.49
C PRO A 111 -4.88 5.72 13.85
N ASP A 112 -3.87 4.87 13.71
CA ASP A 112 -2.54 5.29 13.25
C ASP A 112 -2.12 4.60 11.96
N SER A 113 -1.85 5.39 10.92
CA SER A 113 -1.52 4.89 9.59
C SER A 113 -0.10 4.31 9.51
N MET A 114 0.86 4.87 10.25
CA MET A 114 2.23 4.31 10.30
C MET A 114 2.22 2.93 10.93
N THR A 115 1.62 2.80 12.12
CA THR A 115 1.41 1.53 12.83
C THR A 115 0.69 0.53 11.95
N ALA A 116 -0.38 0.94 11.26
CA ALA A 116 -1.10 0.07 10.33
C ALA A 116 -0.19 -0.44 9.19
N ALA A 117 0.60 0.42 8.56
CA ALA A 117 1.53 0.00 7.51
C ALA A 117 2.51 -1.07 8.02
N LEU A 118 3.17 -0.82 9.16
CA LEU A 118 4.17 -1.73 9.71
C LEU A 118 3.55 -3.06 10.19
N ALA A 119 2.40 -3.00 10.86
CA ALA A 119 1.68 -4.18 11.34
C ALA A 119 1.19 -5.07 10.19
N VAL A 120 0.69 -4.47 9.10
CA VAL A 120 0.28 -5.23 7.92
C VAL A 120 1.47 -5.89 7.25
N ALA A 121 2.60 -5.20 7.09
CA ALA A 121 3.80 -5.81 6.50
C ALA A 121 4.31 -6.99 7.35
N ASP A 122 4.45 -6.79 8.65
CA ASP A 122 4.85 -7.84 9.60
C ASP A 122 3.91 -9.04 9.52
N PHE A 123 2.61 -8.80 9.64
CA PHE A 123 1.61 -9.86 9.61
C PHE A 123 1.62 -10.61 8.27
N TYR A 124 1.73 -9.90 7.16
CA TYR A 124 1.64 -10.50 5.82
C TYR A 124 2.89 -11.34 5.52
N ILE A 125 4.07 -10.91 5.98
CA ILE A 125 5.33 -11.65 5.85
C ILE A 125 5.33 -12.90 6.75
N ASN A 126 4.80 -12.81 7.97
CA ASN A 126 5.01 -13.84 8.99
C ASN A 126 3.81 -14.78 9.21
N ASP A 127 2.58 -14.40 8.85
CA ASP A 127 1.41 -15.23 9.10
C ASP A 127 1.22 -16.34 8.04
N PRO A 128 1.06 -17.61 8.45
CA PRO A 128 0.91 -18.72 7.50
C PRO A 128 -0.30 -18.61 6.57
N ALA A 129 -1.41 -18.03 7.02
CA ALA A 129 -2.60 -17.90 6.17
C ALA A 129 -2.37 -16.89 5.03
N MET A 130 -1.65 -15.80 5.33
CA MET A 130 -1.24 -14.80 4.33
C MET A 130 -0.24 -15.40 3.35
N GLN A 131 0.78 -16.11 3.85
CA GLN A 131 1.78 -16.76 2.98
C GLN A 131 1.15 -17.83 2.08
N GLU A 132 0.17 -18.60 2.57
CA GLU A 132 -0.58 -19.53 1.73
C GLU A 132 -1.42 -18.81 0.68
N MET A 133 -2.05 -17.67 1.02
CA MET A 133 -2.78 -16.84 0.04
C MET A 133 -1.85 -16.37 -1.09
N PHE A 134 -0.69 -15.82 -0.76
CA PHE A 134 0.27 -15.35 -1.76
C PHE A 134 0.80 -16.50 -2.64
N LYS A 135 1.08 -17.66 -2.04
CA LYS A 135 1.48 -18.86 -2.77
C LYS A 135 0.40 -19.35 -3.74
N ARG A 136 -0.89 -19.34 -3.34
CA ARG A 136 -2.00 -19.69 -4.25
C ARG A 136 -2.07 -18.77 -5.47
N LEU A 137 -1.71 -17.50 -5.29
CA LEU A 137 -1.67 -16.50 -6.36
C LEU A 137 -0.38 -16.55 -7.19
N GLY A 138 0.64 -17.29 -6.75
CA GLY A 138 1.95 -17.30 -7.40
C GLY A 138 2.65 -15.94 -7.28
N ILE A 139 2.55 -15.30 -6.11
CA ILE A 139 3.20 -14.01 -5.82
C ILE A 139 4.01 -14.06 -4.54
N VAL A 140 4.93 -13.11 -4.40
CA VAL A 140 5.75 -12.87 -3.21
C VAL A 140 5.47 -11.46 -2.73
N PHE A 141 4.89 -11.34 -1.54
CA PHE A 141 4.67 -10.06 -0.90
C PHE A 141 5.98 -9.49 -0.38
N LEU A 142 6.27 -8.22 -0.65
CA LEU A 142 7.50 -7.54 -0.20
C LEU A 142 7.22 -6.33 0.69
N GLY A 143 6.04 -5.72 0.60
CA GLY A 143 5.73 -4.57 1.43
C GLY A 143 4.29 -4.09 1.31
N SER A 144 3.75 -3.64 2.44
CA SER A 144 2.44 -3.03 2.56
C SER A 144 2.51 -1.52 2.27
N TYR A 145 1.33 -0.91 2.25
CA TYR A 145 1.15 0.50 2.53
C TYR A 145 -0.04 0.66 3.48
N ALA A 146 -0.16 1.83 4.08
CA ALA A 146 -1.43 2.32 4.59
C ALA A 146 -1.63 3.74 4.07
N SER A 147 -2.86 4.09 3.69
CA SER A 147 -3.19 5.48 3.40
C SER A 147 -3.21 6.31 4.68
N PRO A 148 -3.14 7.65 4.57
CA PRO A 148 -3.63 8.52 5.63
C PRO A 148 -5.08 8.18 6.00
N GLN A 149 -5.51 8.68 7.16
CA GLN A 149 -6.92 8.65 7.57
C GLN A 149 -7.80 9.19 6.44
N TYR A 150 -8.80 8.39 6.06
CA TYR A 150 -9.78 8.85 5.09
C TYR A 150 -10.78 9.79 5.74
N VAL A 151 -11.17 10.82 4.99
CA VAL A 151 -12.12 11.85 5.42
C VAL A 151 -13.21 12.04 4.36
N MET A 152 -14.24 12.82 4.68
CA MET A 152 -15.34 13.10 3.77
C MET A 152 -15.07 14.36 2.95
N MET A 153 -14.93 14.23 1.63
CA MET A 153 -14.83 15.34 0.69
C MET A 153 -16.13 15.44 -0.12
N CYS A 154 -16.89 16.51 0.07
CA CYS A 154 -18.27 16.65 -0.40
C CYS A 154 -18.48 17.89 -1.27
N ALA A 155 -19.45 17.80 -2.18
CA ALA A 155 -19.91 18.95 -2.97
C ALA A 155 -20.66 19.99 -2.11
N ASP A 156 -21.42 19.52 -1.11
CA ASP A 156 -22.13 20.34 -0.11
C ASP A 156 -21.62 20.08 1.32
N GLU A 157 -21.95 20.95 2.27
CA GLU A 157 -21.63 20.78 3.68
C GLU A 157 -22.28 19.51 4.28
N VAL A 158 -21.46 18.65 4.89
CA VAL A 158 -21.90 17.44 5.59
C VAL A 158 -21.11 17.24 6.90
N THR A 159 -21.53 17.94 7.96
CA THR A 159 -20.91 17.82 9.29
C THR A 159 -21.79 17.08 10.30
N THR A 160 -23.07 16.81 9.97
CA THR A 160 -24.06 16.23 10.89
C THR A 160 -24.74 14.98 10.33
N LEU A 161 -25.34 14.18 11.23
CA LEU A 161 -26.14 13.01 10.85
C LEU A 161 -27.36 13.35 9.98
N ASP A 162 -27.93 14.56 10.10
CA ASP A 162 -29.07 14.93 9.26
C ASP A 162 -28.64 15.32 7.85
N GLN A 163 -27.47 15.93 7.69
CA GLN A 163 -26.91 16.28 6.38
C GLN A 163 -26.44 15.06 5.58
N VAL A 164 -25.96 14.00 6.26
CA VAL A 164 -25.45 12.80 5.57
C VAL A 164 -26.56 11.89 5.02
N LYS A 165 -27.78 11.98 5.57
CA LYS A 165 -28.91 11.13 5.15
C LYS A 165 -29.27 11.36 3.68
N GLY A 166 -29.36 10.25 2.93
CA GLY A 166 -29.70 10.23 1.51
C GLY A 166 -28.57 10.72 0.58
N LYS A 167 -27.43 11.18 1.11
CA LYS A 167 -26.27 11.53 0.29
C LYS A 167 -25.64 10.27 -0.30
N LYS A 168 -25.10 10.38 -1.52
CA LYS A 168 -24.41 9.31 -2.24
C LYS A 168 -22.91 9.38 -1.94
N LEU A 169 -22.42 8.45 -1.15
CA LEU A 169 -21.05 8.46 -0.65
C LEU A 169 -20.23 7.42 -1.42
N ARG A 170 -19.20 7.83 -2.16
CA ARG A 170 -18.21 6.86 -2.63
C ARG A 170 -17.50 6.27 -1.43
N MET A 171 -17.59 4.96 -1.26
CA MET A 171 -16.97 4.24 -0.15
C MET A 171 -15.82 3.34 -0.61
N PRO A 172 -14.73 3.25 0.16
CA PRO A 172 -13.53 2.49 -0.22
C PRO A 172 -13.67 0.99 -0.01
N SER A 173 -14.57 0.53 0.89
CA SER A 173 -14.76 -0.90 1.16
C SER A 173 -16.14 -1.20 1.74
N PRO A 174 -16.55 -2.49 1.80
CA PRO A 174 -17.86 -2.89 2.32
C PRO A 174 -18.14 -2.47 3.77
N VAL A 175 -17.13 -2.45 4.65
CA VAL A 175 -17.32 -2.01 6.05
C VAL A 175 -17.66 -0.52 6.15
N HIS A 176 -17.03 0.31 5.32
CA HIS A 176 -17.35 1.75 5.21
C HIS A 176 -18.74 1.96 4.61
N ALA A 177 -19.12 1.13 3.64
CA ALA A 177 -20.47 1.14 3.06
C ALA A 177 -21.53 0.81 4.11
N ALA A 178 -21.31 -0.19 4.96
CA ALA A 178 -22.23 -0.55 6.04
C ALA A 178 -22.34 0.56 7.10
N TRP A 179 -21.25 1.25 7.44
CA TRP A 179 -21.33 2.45 8.28
C TRP A 179 -22.19 3.53 7.61
N ALA A 180 -21.97 3.81 6.31
CA ALA A 180 -22.76 4.77 5.54
C ALA A 180 -24.26 4.46 5.61
N GLU A 181 -24.63 3.19 5.37
CA GLU A 181 -26.02 2.72 5.43
C GLU A 181 -26.60 2.90 6.84
N SER A 182 -25.80 2.64 7.89
CA SER A 182 -26.23 2.80 9.28
C SER A 182 -26.59 4.24 9.65
N VAL A 183 -25.97 5.23 8.99
CA VAL A 183 -26.28 6.66 9.16
C VAL A 183 -27.29 7.18 8.12
N GLY A 184 -27.84 6.30 7.27
CA GLY A 184 -28.86 6.61 6.28
C GLY A 184 -28.33 7.22 4.98
N ALA A 185 -27.03 7.14 4.72
CA ALA A 185 -26.44 7.47 3.42
C ALA A 185 -26.63 6.33 2.41
N VAL A 186 -26.37 6.64 1.14
CA VAL A 186 -26.38 5.69 0.03
C VAL A 186 -24.94 5.42 -0.40
N PRO A 187 -24.33 4.27 -0.05
CA PRO A 187 -22.98 3.99 -0.49
C PRO A 187 -22.94 3.71 -2.00
N VAL A 188 -21.89 4.19 -2.65
CA VAL A 188 -21.58 3.93 -4.06
C VAL A 188 -20.20 3.31 -4.11
N ASN A 189 -20.09 2.08 -4.60
CA ASN A 189 -18.81 1.39 -4.72
C ASN A 189 -18.27 1.57 -6.15
N VAL A 190 -17.32 2.48 -6.30
CA VAL A 190 -16.56 2.71 -7.54
C VAL A 190 -15.08 2.92 -7.21
N PRO A 191 -14.16 2.59 -8.14
CA PRO A 191 -12.74 2.86 -7.98
C PRO A 191 -12.45 4.32 -7.60
N SER A 192 -11.37 4.57 -6.86
CA SER A 192 -10.98 5.93 -6.45
C SER A 192 -10.70 6.86 -7.64
N SER A 193 -10.35 6.31 -8.81
CA SER A 193 -10.16 7.07 -10.05
C SER A 193 -11.45 7.74 -10.55
N GLU A 194 -12.62 7.24 -10.16
CA GLU A 194 -13.93 7.75 -10.61
C GLU A 194 -14.48 8.89 -9.73
N MET A 195 -13.81 9.24 -8.62
CA MET A 195 -14.32 10.23 -7.66
C MET A 195 -14.55 11.61 -8.29
N PHE A 196 -13.57 12.12 -9.05
CA PHE A 196 -13.67 13.44 -9.67
C PHE A 196 -14.90 13.50 -10.60
N THR A 197 -14.96 12.58 -11.57
CA THR A 197 -16.06 12.50 -12.53
C THR A 197 -17.41 12.25 -11.85
N GLY A 198 -17.42 11.43 -10.81
CA GLY A 198 -18.62 11.12 -10.03
C GLY A 198 -19.17 12.34 -9.30
N LEU A 199 -18.30 13.15 -8.67
CA LEU A 199 -18.66 14.42 -8.03
C LEU A 199 -19.08 15.46 -9.07
N GLU A 200 -18.30 15.65 -10.14
CA GLU A 200 -18.57 16.61 -11.22
C GLU A 200 -19.96 16.38 -11.85
N LYS A 201 -20.32 15.13 -12.10
CA LYS A 201 -21.60 14.75 -12.72
C LYS A 201 -22.75 14.62 -11.72
N GLY A 202 -22.51 14.90 -10.43
CA GLY A 202 -23.50 14.74 -9.36
C GLY A 202 -23.97 13.30 -9.16
N GLN A 203 -23.17 12.31 -9.56
CA GLN A 203 -23.43 10.89 -9.29
C GLN A 203 -23.02 10.54 -7.84
N LEU A 204 -22.02 11.23 -7.32
CA LEU A 204 -21.59 11.23 -5.93
C LEU A 204 -21.88 12.59 -5.31
N ASP A 205 -22.29 12.61 -4.04
CA ASP A 205 -22.35 13.83 -3.24
C ASP A 205 -21.08 14.02 -2.40
N CYS A 206 -20.47 12.91 -1.99
CA CYS A 206 -19.22 12.88 -1.24
C CYS A 206 -18.32 11.74 -1.73
N ALA A 207 -17.02 11.95 -1.62
CA ALA A 207 -15.98 10.94 -1.79
C ALA A 207 -15.24 10.76 -0.47
N ILE A 208 -15.21 9.52 0.03
CA ILE A 208 -14.44 9.15 1.21
C ILE A 208 -13.08 8.67 0.74
N ASN A 209 -12.04 9.42 1.08
CA ASN A 209 -10.64 9.12 0.74
C ASN A 209 -9.70 10.05 1.54
N ALA A 210 -8.39 9.89 1.39
CA ALA A 210 -7.39 10.74 2.03
C ALA A 210 -7.46 12.18 1.47
N ALA A 211 -7.31 13.15 2.36
CA ALA A 211 -7.42 14.57 2.02
C ALA A 211 -6.29 15.09 1.14
N ASN A 212 -5.30 14.31 0.75
CA ASN A 212 -4.32 14.72 -0.27
C ASN A 212 -4.91 14.72 -1.70
N ASP A 213 -5.99 13.94 -1.94
CA ASP A 213 -6.61 13.80 -3.28
C ASP A 213 -7.32 15.09 -3.76
N LEU A 214 -7.73 15.91 -2.80
CA LEU A 214 -7.99 17.34 -2.91
C LEU A 214 -7.03 18.06 -3.91
N LYS A 215 -5.72 17.83 -3.76
CA LYS A 215 -4.66 18.40 -4.60
C LYS A 215 -4.24 17.47 -5.73
N SER A 216 -3.88 16.22 -5.43
CA SER A 216 -3.29 15.29 -6.40
C SER A 216 -4.26 14.86 -7.51
N ARG A 217 -5.57 14.91 -7.25
CA ARG A 217 -6.64 14.55 -8.19
C ARG A 217 -7.60 15.71 -8.47
N SER A 218 -7.21 16.94 -8.09
CA SER A 218 -8.01 18.14 -8.29
C SER A 218 -9.42 18.06 -7.68
N LEU A 219 -9.62 17.27 -6.62
CA LEU A 219 -10.96 17.15 -6.02
C LEU A 219 -11.46 18.48 -5.46
N TRP A 220 -10.58 19.43 -5.15
CA TRP A 220 -10.97 20.80 -4.81
C TRP A 220 -11.85 21.48 -5.84
N ASP A 221 -11.78 21.12 -7.11
CA ASP A 221 -12.61 21.74 -8.14
C ASP A 221 -14.08 21.30 -8.05
N VAL A 222 -14.35 20.14 -7.44
CA VAL A 222 -15.65 19.45 -7.43
C VAL A 222 -16.21 19.13 -6.04
N ALA A 223 -15.37 19.15 -4.99
CA ALA A 223 -15.74 19.00 -3.59
C ALA A 223 -15.32 20.24 -2.80
N LYS A 224 -16.30 21.07 -2.43
CA LYS A 224 -16.08 22.36 -1.76
C LYS A 224 -16.17 22.31 -0.23
N TYR A 225 -16.43 21.13 0.34
CA TYR A 225 -16.53 20.93 1.78
C TYR A 225 -15.80 19.65 2.19
N THR A 226 -14.84 19.77 3.10
CA THR A 226 -14.14 18.63 3.68
C THR A 226 -14.50 18.53 5.15
N THR A 227 -15.07 17.39 5.56
CA THR A 227 -15.33 17.09 6.97
C THR A 227 -14.29 16.10 7.47
N LEU A 228 -13.53 16.48 8.49
CA LEU A 228 -12.44 15.70 9.11
C LEU A 228 -12.97 14.57 9.99
N LEU A 229 -13.97 13.83 9.50
CA LEU A 229 -14.38 12.57 10.08
C LEU A 229 -13.41 11.48 9.62
N GLU A 230 -12.43 11.17 10.48
CA GLU A 230 -11.46 10.10 10.23
C GLU A 230 -12.15 8.73 10.28
N VAL A 231 -12.28 8.09 9.12
CA VAL A 231 -12.91 6.77 8.97
C VAL A 231 -11.88 5.66 8.78
N GLY A 232 -10.70 5.77 9.40
CA GLY A 232 -9.63 4.79 9.30
C GLY A 232 -8.76 4.96 8.04
N PRO A 233 -7.56 4.35 8.04
CA PRO A 233 -6.75 4.23 6.84
C PRO A 233 -7.31 3.14 5.91
N TYR A 234 -6.65 2.98 4.76
CA TYR A 234 -6.87 1.90 3.81
C TYR A 234 -5.55 1.18 3.53
N PHE A 235 -5.53 -0.14 3.69
CA PHE A 235 -4.32 -0.96 3.51
C PHE A 235 -4.57 -2.27 2.74
N ALA A 236 -5.76 -2.50 2.19
CA ALA A 236 -6.05 -3.76 1.49
C ALA A 236 -5.14 -3.91 0.25
N GLY A 237 -4.51 -5.08 0.11
CA GLY A 237 -3.55 -5.39 -0.94
C GLY A 237 -2.11 -5.13 -0.53
N TRP A 238 -1.34 -4.49 -1.40
CA TRP A 238 0.10 -4.30 -1.20
C TRP A 238 0.64 -3.11 -1.99
N GLU A 239 1.76 -2.57 -1.49
CA GLU A 239 2.57 -1.64 -2.26
C GLU A 239 3.49 -2.39 -3.21
N TYR A 240 4.14 -3.43 -2.68
CA TYR A 240 5.11 -4.24 -3.41
C TYR A 240 4.73 -5.71 -3.28
N ALA A 241 4.29 -6.32 -4.39
CA ALA A 241 4.35 -7.76 -4.57
C ALA A 241 5.00 -8.07 -5.90
N MET A 242 5.75 -9.18 -5.93
CA MET A 242 6.39 -9.69 -7.14
C MET A 242 5.76 -10.99 -7.60
N ALA A 243 5.76 -11.23 -8.91
CA ALA A 243 5.43 -12.55 -9.44
C ALA A 243 6.45 -13.58 -8.92
N GLN A 244 5.99 -14.74 -8.45
CA GLN A 244 6.84 -15.73 -7.81
C GLN A 244 7.96 -16.22 -8.73
N ASP A 245 7.68 -16.43 -10.02
CA ASP A 245 8.69 -16.82 -11.00
C ASP A 245 9.76 -15.73 -11.20
N ALA A 246 9.36 -14.45 -11.15
CA ALA A 246 10.31 -13.34 -11.26
C ALA A 246 11.18 -13.24 -10.01
N TRP A 247 10.59 -13.37 -8.82
CA TRP A 247 11.32 -13.44 -7.56
C TRP A 247 12.31 -14.62 -7.54
N ALA A 248 11.85 -15.81 -7.91
CA ALA A 248 12.67 -17.03 -8.02
C ALA A 248 13.77 -16.92 -9.09
N GLY A 249 13.60 -16.05 -10.08
CA GLY A 249 14.60 -15.75 -11.10
C GLY A 249 15.74 -14.84 -10.63
N LEU A 250 15.53 -14.03 -9.59
CA LEU A 250 16.56 -13.15 -9.04
C LEU A 250 17.66 -13.95 -8.34
N SER A 251 18.89 -13.45 -8.39
CA SER A 251 19.96 -13.98 -7.54
C SER A 251 19.64 -13.75 -6.04
N PRO A 252 20.14 -14.61 -5.12
CA PRO A 252 19.95 -14.39 -3.68
C PRO A 252 20.47 -13.02 -3.21
N GLU A 253 21.54 -12.52 -3.82
CA GLU A 253 22.09 -11.19 -3.55
C GLU A 253 21.10 -10.08 -3.94
N ASN A 254 20.52 -10.15 -5.13
CA ASN A 254 19.52 -9.17 -5.57
C ASN A 254 18.22 -9.24 -4.77
N ARG A 255 17.81 -10.43 -4.33
CA ARG A 255 16.69 -10.58 -3.38
C ARG A 255 16.99 -9.92 -2.04
N GLN A 256 18.21 -10.08 -1.53
CA GLN A 256 18.63 -9.44 -0.28
C GLN A 256 18.62 -7.92 -0.42
N ILE A 257 19.14 -7.38 -1.52
CA ILE A 257 19.11 -5.94 -1.80
C ILE A 257 17.67 -5.39 -1.81
N LEU A 258 16.72 -6.12 -2.41
CA LEU A 258 15.31 -5.73 -2.37
C LEU A 258 14.74 -5.74 -0.95
N ILE A 259 14.95 -6.81 -0.18
CA ILE A 259 14.48 -6.95 1.20
C ILE A 259 15.06 -5.87 2.11
N ASP A 260 16.36 -5.59 1.99
CA ASP A 260 17.06 -4.58 2.80
C ASP A 260 16.56 -3.15 2.53
N ALA A 261 16.07 -2.89 1.32
CA ALA A 261 15.53 -1.59 0.94
C ALA A 261 14.11 -1.34 1.48
N MET A 262 13.32 -2.40 1.76
CA MET A 262 11.90 -2.26 2.12
C MET A 262 11.64 -1.44 3.39
N PRO A 263 12.33 -1.64 4.53
CA PRO A 263 11.98 -0.94 5.77
C PRO A 263 12.03 0.58 5.63
N GLY A 264 13.17 1.10 5.14
CA GLY A 264 13.38 2.54 4.97
C GLY A 264 12.45 3.11 3.90
N ASN A 265 12.24 2.39 2.81
CA ASN A 265 11.38 2.84 1.72
C ASN A 265 9.90 2.91 2.14
N ILE A 266 9.38 1.91 2.86
CA ILE A 266 7.99 1.90 3.35
C ILE A 266 7.76 3.00 4.39
N VAL A 267 8.68 3.18 5.34
CA VAL A 267 8.57 4.24 6.36
C VAL A 267 8.62 5.63 5.73
N ALA A 268 9.60 5.89 4.85
CA ALA A 268 9.73 7.18 4.17
C ALA A 268 8.52 7.46 3.26
N MET A 269 8.06 6.47 2.50
CA MET A 269 6.86 6.59 1.67
C MET A 269 5.61 6.90 2.50
N THR A 270 5.42 6.19 3.62
CA THR A 270 4.25 6.39 4.51
C THR A 270 4.27 7.78 5.12
N ALA A 271 5.42 8.23 5.64
CA ALA A 271 5.59 9.57 6.17
C ALA A 271 5.35 10.66 5.11
N ALA A 272 5.88 10.48 3.89
CA ALA A 272 5.64 11.39 2.79
C ALA A 272 4.15 11.44 2.40
N TYR A 273 3.48 10.29 2.41
CA TYR A 273 2.04 10.23 2.10
C TYR A 273 1.22 10.98 3.16
N LEU A 274 1.53 10.79 4.44
CA LEU A 274 0.91 11.55 5.54
C LEU A 274 1.16 13.05 5.39
N GLY A 275 2.39 13.47 5.11
CA GLY A 275 2.74 14.89 4.92
C GLY A 275 1.96 15.57 3.79
N THR A 276 1.58 14.84 2.72
CA THR A 276 0.76 15.43 1.65
C THR A 276 -0.66 15.80 2.06
N VAL A 277 -1.18 15.22 3.15
CA VAL A 277 -2.48 15.61 3.71
C VAL A 277 -2.39 17.00 4.33
N ASP A 278 -1.36 17.26 5.13
CA ASP A 278 -1.16 18.55 5.78
C ASP A 278 -1.00 19.67 4.76
N GLU A 279 -0.21 19.43 3.71
CA GLU A 279 -0.05 20.38 2.59
C GLU A 279 -1.39 20.69 1.91
N ALA A 280 -2.18 19.65 1.62
CA ALA A 280 -3.47 19.82 0.98
C ALA A 280 -4.43 20.60 1.88
N LEU A 281 -4.59 20.21 3.15
CA LEU A 281 -5.49 20.90 4.08
C LEU A 281 -5.09 22.37 4.31
N ALA A 282 -3.80 22.69 4.32
CA ALA A 282 -3.31 24.06 4.44
C ALA A 282 -3.67 24.95 3.23
N GLU A 283 -3.66 24.39 2.02
CA GLU A 283 -3.99 25.10 0.77
C GLU A 283 -5.50 25.08 0.45
N ALA A 284 -6.30 24.24 1.13
CA ALA A 284 -7.70 24.01 0.81
C ALA A 284 -8.55 25.30 0.73
N ALA A 285 -8.34 26.23 1.67
CA ALA A 285 -9.09 27.49 1.70
C ALA A 285 -8.80 28.40 0.50
N ASP A 286 -7.55 28.40 0.00
CA ASP A 286 -7.15 29.18 -1.18
C ASP A 286 -7.84 28.68 -2.46
N HIS A 287 -8.27 27.41 -2.46
CA HIS A 287 -9.04 26.78 -3.53
C HIS A 287 -10.56 26.77 -3.28
N GLY A 288 -11.00 27.50 -2.25
CA GLY A 288 -12.42 27.66 -1.92
C GLY A 288 -13.04 26.43 -1.26
N VAL A 289 -12.25 25.58 -0.62
CA VAL A 289 -12.73 24.44 0.15
C VAL A 289 -12.88 24.82 1.62
N THR A 290 -14.04 24.54 2.18
CA THR A 290 -14.31 24.70 3.61
C THR A 290 -13.94 23.42 4.34
N VAL A 291 -12.98 23.47 5.26
CA VAL A 291 -12.62 22.35 6.13
C VAL A 291 -13.35 22.49 7.45
N SER A 292 -13.94 21.40 7.96
CA SER A 292 -14.74 21.41 9.19
C SER A 292 -14.59 20.13 9.98
N GLU A 293 -14.74 20.23 11.30
CA GLU A 293 -14.86 19.06 12.17
C GLU A 293 -16.26 18.43 12.05
N PRO A 294 -16.39 17.10 12.20
CA PRO A 294 -17.70 16.47 12.32
C PRO A 294 -18.38 16.94 13.61
N ALA A 295 -19.70 17.15 13.54
CA ALA A 295 -20.50 17.32 14.74
C ALA A 295 -20.46 16.04 15.59
N ALA A 296 -20.54 16.22 16.92
CA ALA A 296 -20.41 15.12 17.89
C ALA A 296 -21.31 13.91 17.61
N GLY A 297 -22.53 14.13 17.08
CA GLY A 297 -23.44 13.04 16.72
C GLY A 297 -22.92 12.17 15.57
N LEU A 298 -22.33 12.79 14.55
CA LEU A 298 -21.74 12.06 13.40
C LEU A 298 -20.49 11.31 13.84
N ALA A 299 -19.57 11.98 14.57
CA ALA A 299 -18.37 11.34 15.12
C ALA A 299 -18.73 10.15 16.03
N LYS A 300 -19.68 10.33 16.94
CA LYS A 300 -20.15 9.26 17.84
C LYS A 300 -20.76 8.08 17.07
N SER A 301 -21.47 8.33 15.96
CA SER A 301 -22.06 7.25 15.17
C SER A 301 -21.00 6.31 14.56
N LEU A 302 -19.85 6.87 14.16
CA LEU A 302 -18.73 6.08 13.67
C LEU A 302 -18.08 5.29 14.81
N ALA A 303 -17.78 5.94 15.93
CA ALA A 303 -17.20 5.27 17.10
C ALA A 303 -18.09 4.10 17.59
N ASP A 304 -19.40 4.34 17.74
CA ASP A 304 -20.36 3.30 18.15
C ASP A 304 -20.44 2.16 17.12
N PHE A 305 -20.30 2.46 15.83
CA PHE A 305 -20.27 1.44 14.78
C PHE A 305 -18.99 0.60 14.85
N VAL A 306 -17.83 1.24 15.03
CA VAL A 306 -16.54 0.55 15.19
C VAL A 306 -16.59 -0.42 16.37
N ASP A 307 -16.98 0.07 17.53
CA ASP A 307 -17.05 -0.73 18.77
C ASP A 307 -18.03 -1.90 18.68
N ALA A 308 -19.17 -1.70 18.00
CA ALA A 308 -20.27 -2.67 18.02
C ALA A 308 -20.28 -3.65 16.83
N LYS A 309 -19.64 -3.32 15.70
CA LYS A 309 -19.88 -4.02 14.42
C LYS A 309 -18.63 -4.50 13.72
N VAL A 310 -17.50 -3.81 13.82
CA VAL A 310 -16.37 -4.04 12.91
C VAL A 310 -15.81 -5.46 13.01
N ASP A 311 -15.61 -5.99 14.22
CA ASP A 311 -15.08 -7.35 14.40
C ASP A 311 -16.01 -8.42 13.80
N ALA A 312 -17.31 -8.34 14.11
CA ALA A 312 -18.30 -9.27 13.56
C ALA A 312 -18.38 -9.18 12.04
N MET A 313 -18.33 -7.96 11.49
CA MET A 313 -18.36 -7.73 10.06
C MET A 313 -17.09 -8.20 9.35
N ALA A 314 -15.93 -8.09 9.99
CA ALA A 314 -14.68 -8.63 9.47
C ALA A 314 -14.77 -10.17 9.38
N VAL A 315 -15.29 -10.83 10.43
CA VAL A 315 -15.56 -12.28 10.40
C VAL A 315 -16.53 -12.66 9.28
N GLU A 316 -17.68 -11.98 9.20
CA GLU A 316 -18.68 -12.21 8.14
C GLU A 316 -18.09 -11.99 6.73
N THR A 317 -17.20 -11.00 6.58
CA THR A 317 -16.49 -10.75 5.32
C THR A 317 -15.61 -11.93 4.95
N GLY A 318 -14.82 -12.44 5.91
CA GLY A 318 -13.99 -13.61 5.68
C GLY A 318 -14.79 -14.87 5.38
N GLU A 319 -15.86 -15.14 6.11
CA GLU A 319 -16.76 -16.27 5.83
C GLU A 319 -17.37 -16.18 4.44
N LYS A 320 -17.82 -15.00 4.02
CA LYS A 320 -18.42 -14.77 2.71
C LYS A 320 -17.42 -14.92 1.57
N LEU A 321 -16.18 -14.47 1.76
CA LEU A 321 -15.12 -14.55 0.75
C LEU A 321 -14.37 -15.90 0.75
N GLY A 322 -14.55 -16.71 1.80
CA GLY A 322 -13.91 -18.02 1.92
C GLY A 322 -12.52 -17.99 2.57
N ALA A 323 -12.24 -16.99 3.42
CA ALA A 323 -11.02 -16.94 4.21
C ALA A 323 -10.96 -18.11 5.20
N GLN A 324 -9.76 -18.64 5.43
CA GLN A 324 -9.56 -19.70 6.42
C GLN A 324 -9.57 -19.14 7.84
N GLU A 325 -10.42 -19.69 8.71
CA GLU A 325 -10.51 -19.36 10.14
C GLU A 325 -10.51 -17.83 10.42
N PRO A 326 -11.48 -17.07 9.87
CA PRO A 326 -11.42 -15.60 9.86
C PRO A 326 -11.35 -14.98 11.26
N GLU A 327 -12.04 -15.55 12.25
CA GLU A 327 -11.97 -15.09 13.63
C GLU A 327 -10.55 -15.23 14.22
N ALA A 328 -9.89 -16.38 13.98
CA ALA A 328 -8.52 -16.60 14.44
C ALA A 328 -7.51 -15.73 13.68
N LEU A 329 -7.73 -15.51 12.37
CA LEU A 329 -6.92 -14.60 11.56
C LEU A 329 -6.97 -13.18 12.11
N ILE A 330 -8.17 -12.67 12.39
CA ILE A 330 -8.39 -11.34 12.98
C ILE A 330 -7.73 -11.23 14.35
N ALA A 331 -7.87 -12.24 15.21
CA ALA A 331 -7.26 -12.24 16.53
C ALA A 331 -5.73 -12.11 16.46
N ARG A 332 -5.07 -12.90 15.60
CA ARG A 332 -3.61 -12.82 15.42
C ARG A 332 -3.18 -11.47 14.84
N PHE A 333 -3.93 -10.92 13.89
CA PHE A 333 -3.62 -9.59 13.34
C PHE A 333 -3.72 -8.50 14.40
N LYS A 334 -4.74 -8.54 15.27
CA LYS A 334 -4.87 -7.59 16.38
C LYS A 334 -3.71 -7.69 17.37
N GLU A 335 -3.23 -8.90 17.67
CA GLU A 335 -2.03 -9.09 18.49
C GLU A 335 -0.79 -8.46 17.83
N THR A 336 -0.62 -8.64 16.51
CA THR A 336 0.46 -7.99 15.76
C THR A 336 0.32 -6.47 15.77
N TYR A 337 -0.88 -5.93 15.56
CA TYR A 337 -1.10 -4.48 15.61
C TYR A 337 -0.76 -3.90 16.98
N ALA A 338 -1.24 -4.53 18.06
CA ALA A 338 -0.91 -4.12 19.43
C ALA A 338 0.61 -4.19 19.72
N LYS A 339 1.32 -5.19 19.19
CA LYS A 339 2.78 -5.25 19.25
C LYS A 339 3.42 -4.00 18.63
N TRP A 340 2.91 -3.54 17.49
CA TRP A 340 3.44 -2.35 16.82
C TRP A 340 3.11 -1.05 17.57
N GLU A 341 1.93 -0.95 18.18
CA GLU A 341 1.63 0.17 19.09
C GLU A 341 2.67 0.25 20.23
N ASP A 342 2.97 -0.89 20.86
CA ASP A 342 3.95 -0.95 21.95
C ASP A 342 5.38 -0.64 21.49
N LEU A 343 5.79 -1.14 20.32
CA LEU A 343 7.14 -0.89 19.77
C LEU A 343 7.37 0.57 19.40
N LEU A 344 6.31 1.27 18.96
CA LEU A 344 6.41 2.66 18.52
C LEU A 344 6.08 3.68 19.63
N ALA A 345 5.54 3.24 20.76
CA ALA A 345 5.03 4.13 21.81
C ALA A 345 6.03 5.19 22.30
N ASP A 346 7.32 4.86 22.35
CA ASP A 346 8.39 5.73 22.83
C ASP A 346 9.25 6.36 21.71
N ILE A 347 8.90 6.12 20.44
CA ILE A 347 9.62 6.65 19.28
C ILE A 347 8.91 7.90 18.78
N PRO A 348 9.58 9.07 18.67
CA PRO A 348 9.00 10.26 18.07
C PRO A 348 8.52 9.98 16.64
N ALA A 349 7.32 10.43 16.29
CA ALA A 349 6.72 10.18 14.98
C ALA A 349 7.53 10.76 13.79
N ASP A 350 8.39 11.76 14.05
CA ASP A 350 9.29 12.38 13.08
C ASP A 350 10.69 11.73 13.02
N ASP A 351 11.00 10.78 13.91
CA ASP A 351 12.24 10.00 13.89
C ASP A 351 12.12 8.78 12.98
N LEU A 352 12.05 9.06 11.67
CA LEU A 352 11.83 8.03 10.64
C LEU A 352 12.95 6.98 10.60
N ASP A 353 14.18 7.37 10.96
CA ASP A 353 15.32 6.44 11.01
C ASP A 353 15.14 5.42 12.15
N ALA A 354 14.75 5.88 13.35
CA ALA A 354 14.46 4.98 14.47
C ALA A 354 13.28 4.04 14.17
N ILE A 355 12.21 4.55 13.54
CA ILE A 355 11.06 3.74 13.10
C ILE A 355 11.52 2.68 12.09
N ALA A 356 12.31 3.06 11.08
CA ALA A 356 12.80 2.16 10.05
C ALA A 356 13.76 1.09 10.61
N ASP A 357 14.59 1.42 11.60
CA ASP A 357 15.51 0.48 12.23
C ASP A 357 14.77 -0.56 13.08
N VAL A 358 13.75 -0.16 13.85
CA VAL A 358 12.87 -1.11 14.54
C VAL A 358 12.13 -1.98 13.54
N PHE A 359 11.61 -1.39 12.46
CA PHE A 359 10.92 -2.14 11.41
C PHE A 359 11.80 -3.17 10.71
N ARG A 360 13.04 -2.79 10.39
CA ARG A 360 14.05 -3.69 9.83
C ARG A 360 14.31 -4.86 10.78
N THR A 361 14.63 -4.56 12.03
CA THR A 361 14.98 -5.56 13.05
C THR A 361 13.83 -6.54 13.32
N GLU A 362 12.61 -6.03 13.39
CA GLU A 362 11.45 -6.84 13.76
C GLU A 362 10.88 -7.68 12.63
N VAL A 363 11.14 -7.30 11.37
CA VAL A 363 10.52 -7.95 10.21
C VAL A 363 11.56 -8.41 9.20
N TYR A 364 12.29 -7.49 8.57
CA TYR A 364 13.06 -7.79 7.36
C TYR A 364 14.39 -8.50 7.63
N ASP A 365 15.06 -8.22 8.75
CA ASP A 365 16.28 -8.95 9.15
C ASP A 365 16.03 -10.45 9.41
N LYS A 366 14.75 -10.82 9.61
CA LYS A 366 14.31 -12.20 9.86
C LYS A 366 13.94 -12.95 8.57
N VAL A 367 13.91 -12.27 7.42
CA VAL A 367 13.54 -12.86 6.12
C VAL A 367 14.73 -13.64 5.54
N ASP A 368 14.58 -14.96 5.40
CA ASP A 368 15.54 -15.79 4.67
C ASP A 368 15.24 -15.77 3.16
N VAL A 369 15.97 -14.95 2.41
CA VAL A 369 15.82 -14.80 0.94
C VAL A 369 16.11 -16.07 0.14
N THR A 370 16.67 -17.10 0.77
CA THR A 370 16.91 -18.41 0.15
C THR A 370 15.72 -19.36 0.27
N ALA A 371 14.70 -18.98 1.05
CA ALA A 371 13.48 -19.77 1.27
C ALA A 371 12.19 -18.96 1.08
N TYR A 372 12.20 -17.66 1.38
CA TYR A 372 11.03 -16.80 1.31
C TYR A 372 10.49 -16.71 -0.12
N GLY A 373 9.21 -17.07 -0.31
CA GLY A 373 8.54 -17.00 -1.62
C GLY A 373 9.03 -17.99 -2.67
N LEU A 374 9.71 -19.09 -2.31
CA LEU A 374 10.26 -20.10 -3.24
C LEU A 374 9.52 -21.44 -3.26
#